data_AF-A0A3R5UI50-F1
#
_entry.id   AF-A0A3R5UI50-F1
#
_cell.length_a   1.000
_cell.length_b   1.000
_cell.length_c   1.000
_cell.angle_alpha   90.00
_cell.angle_beta   90.00
_cell.angle_gamma   90.00
#
_symmetry.space_group_name_H-M   'P 1'
#
loop_
_entity.id
_entity.type
_entity.pdbx_description
1 polymer ?
#
loop_
_entity_poly.entity_id
_entity_poly.type
_entity_poly.pdbx_seq_one_letter_code
_entity_poly.pdbx_strand_id
1 'polypeptide(L)'
;MKDILICNRKIYTGLWSLSSEELKTPFIQLFSGDTVSAEEFHKLYFQWYNLIHEFTHILRDHYKISFDWATKGASEEQSANDFAISYWKHLGANKNLEILISNIERILDNIPSPVPNGIDFLDYCNKHFSELQTVEAYTFLQFTSVKNSFYSTKSFEEVLKDFGFKNLPKLEALNLKPQYDPQSIIDNCRYLLGKLNIETPKVEVIICDNLFIQRAE
;
A
#
# COMPACT_ATOMS: atom_id res chain seq x y z
N MET A 1 -15.51 -3.20 -31.18
CA MET A 1 -15.62 -3.03 -29.72
C MET A 1 -15.01 -4.27 -29.09
N LYS A 2 -13.92 -4.12 -28.34
CA LYS A 2 -13.41 -5.24 -27.53
C LYS A 2 -14.30 -5.30 -26.29
N ASP A 3 -14.95 -6.44 -26.10
CA ASP A 3 -15.65 -6.74 -24.86
C ASP A 3 -14.63 -6.72 -23.72
N ILE A 4 -14.59 -5.62 -22.98
CA ILE A 4 -13.89 -5.55 -21.70
C ILE A 4 -14.72 -6.42 -20.77
N LEU A 5 -14.31 -7.68 -20.60
CA LEU A 5 -14.80 -8.52 -19.52
C LEU A 5 -14.67 -7.72 -18.23
N ILE A 6 -15.82 -7.37 -17.63
CA ILE A 6 -15.88 -6.77 -16.30
C ILE A 6 -15.45 -7.86 -15.32
N CYS A 7 -14.16 -8.04 -15.14
CA CYS A 7 -13.61 -8.90 -14.11
C CYS A 7 -13.75 -8.13 -12.79
N ASN A 8 -14.61 -8.62 -11.89
CA ASN A 8 -14.69 -8.10 -10.54
C ASN A 8 -13.42 -8.54 -9.81
N ARG A 9 -12.56 -7.57 -9.51
CA ARG A 9 -11.32 -7.76 -8.75
C ARG A 9 -11.62 -7.68 -7.26
N LYS A 10 -10.75 -8.25 -6.44
CA LYS A 10 -10.96 -8.29 -4.98
C LYS A 10 -9.73 -7.81 -4.23
N ILE A 11 -9.96 -7.15 -3.10
CA ILE A 11 -8.91 -6.87 -2.11
C ILE A 11 -9.35 -7.53 -0.81
N TYR A 12 -8.52 -8.40 -0.28
CA TYR A 12 -8.75 -9.04 1.01
C TYR A 12 -7.99 -8.27 2.08
N THR A 13 -8.65 -7.95 3.20
CA THR A 13 -8.05 -7.29 4.36
C THR A 13 -8.54 -7.92 5.64
N GLY A 14 -7.63 -8.11 6.59
CA GLY A 14 -7.96 -8.53 7.95
C GLY A 14 -8.70 -7.43 8.74
N LEU A 15 -9.57 -7.83 9.68
CA LEU A 15 -10.20 -6.94 10.64
C LEU A 15 -9.89 -7.37 12.08
N TRP A 16 -9.22 -6.47 12.81
CA TRP A 16 -8.80 -6.66 14.21
C TRP A 16 -9.89 -7.27 15.10
N SER A 17 -11.10 -6.72 15.04
CA SER A 17 -12.22 -7.16 15.89
C SER A 17 -12.75 -8.56 15.57
N LEU A 18 -12.47 -9.10 14.38
CA LEU A 18 -12.89 -10.45 13.98
C LEU A 18 -11.81 -11.51 14.23
N SER A 19 -10.57 -11.09 14.47
CA SER A 19 -9.44 -12.00 14.58
C SER A 19 -9.27 -12.58 15.98
N SER A 20 -8.70 -13.79 16.02
CA SER A 20 -8.33 -14.45 17.27
C SER A 20 -7.16 -13.74 17.96
N GLU A 21 -7.04 -13.96 19.28
CA GLU A 21 -5.92 -13.43 20.08
C GLU A 21 -4.55 -13.95 19.61
N GLU A 22 -4.52 -15.18 19.09
CA GLU A 22 -3.30 -15.76 18.50
C GLU A 22 -2.79 -14.93 17.32
N LEU A 23 -3.70 -14.48 16.45
CA LEU A 23 -3.33 -13.66 15.29
C LEU A 23 -2.96 -12.22 15.68
N LYS A 24 -3.50 -11.70 16.79
CA LYS A 24 -3.15 -10.37 17.31
C LYS A 24 -1.79 -10.33 17.99
N THR A 25 -1.36 -11.45 18.58
CA THR A 25 -0.15 -11.52 19.42
C THR A 25 1.11 -10.97 18.74
N PRO A 26 1.43 -11.31 17.49
CA PRO A 26 2.61 -10.75 16.81
C PRO A 26 2.54 -9.23 16.65
N PHE A 27 1.35 -8.68 16.34
CA PHE A 27 1.17 -7.22 16.27
C PHE A 27 1.35 -6.57 17.64
N ILE A 28 0.80 -7.15 18.70
CA ILE A 28 0.96 -6.63 20.07
C ILE A 28 2.45 -6.63 20.48
N GLN A 29 3.21 -7.64 20.07
CA GLN A 29 4.65 -7.73 20.34
C GLN A 29 5.47 -6.63 19.65
N LEU A 30 5.12 -6.23 18.42
CA LEU A 30 5.75 -5.08 17.73
C LEU A 30 5.62 -3.77 18.53
N PHE A 31 4.63 -3.71 19.42
CA PHE A 31 4.32 -2.56 20.26
C PHE A 31 4.64 -2.83 21.74
N SER A 32 5.54 -3.77 22.04
CA SER A 32 5.99 -4.09 23.39
C SER A 32 4.85 -4.42 24.37
N GLY A 33 3.78 -5.06 23.88
CA GLY A 33 2.62 -5.41 24.70
C GLY A 33 1.49 -4.38 24.69
N ASP A 34 1.65 -3.23 24.05
CA ASP A 34 0.59 -2.21 23.95
C ASP A 34 -0.46 -2.60 22.90
N THR A 35 -1.54 -3.23 23.37
CA THR A 35 -2.67 -3.65 22.55
C THR A 35 -3.37 -2.50 21.84
N VAL A 36 -3.47 -1.32 22.48
CA VAL A 36 -4.19 -0.17 21.90
C VAL A 36 -3.39 0.36 20.71
N SER A 37 -2.09 0.60 20.90
CA SER A 37 -1.22 1.05 19.81
C SER A 37 -1.15 0.04 18.66
N ALA A 38 -1.13 -1.27 18.96
CA ALA A 38 -1.13 -2.33 17.95
C ALA A 38 -2.42 -2.34 17.12
N GLU A 39 -3.58 -2.20 17.77
CA GLU A 39 -4.87 -2.11 17.08
C GLU A 39 -4.99 -0.85 16.23
N GLU A 40 -4.58 0.31 16.76
CA GLU A 40 -4.58 1.57 16.03
C GLU A 40 -3.66 1.53 14.82
N PHE A 41 -2.45 0.97 14.97
CA PHE A 41 -1.54 0.77 13.85
C PHE A 41 -2.13 -0.20 12.82
N HIS A 42 -2.73 -1.31 13.24
CA HIS A 42 -3.34 -2.25 12.32
C HIS A 42 -4.45 -1.58 11.48
N LYS A 43 -5.34 -0.82 12.12
CA LYS A 43 -6.39 -0.05 11.43
C LYS A 43 -5.79 0.94 10.45
N LEU A 44 -4.78 1.69 10.87
CA LEU A 44 -4.13 2.71 10.04
C LEU A 44 -3.38 2.11 8.86
N TYR A 45 -2.62 1.02 9.07
CA TYR A 45 -1.85 0.36 8.03
C TYR A 45 -2.76 -0.45 7.11
N PHE A 46 -3.43 -1.49 7.60
CA PHE A 46 -4.11 -2.48 6.75
C PHE A 46 -5.48 -2.00 6.24
N GLN A 47 -6.23 -1.28 7.07
CA GLN A 47 -7.61 -0.90 6.75
C GLN A 47 -7.74 0.50 6.15
N TRP A 48 -6.63 1.21 6.01
CA TRP A 48 -6.61 2.56 5.43
C TRP A 48 -5.52 2.71 4.38
N TYR A 49 -4.25 2.67 4.79
CA TYR A 49 -3.12 2.88 3.88
C TYR A 49 -3.02 1.79 2.80
N ASN A 50 -2.96 0.54 3.24
CA ASN A 50 -2.57 -0.61 2.43
C ASN A 50 -3.65 -1.03 1.42
N LEU A 51 -4.91 -0.60 1.62
CA LEU A 51 -5.96 -0.78 0.62
C LEU A 51 -5.62 -0.08 -0.70
N ILE A 52 -5.05 1.13 -0.63
CA ILE A 52 -4.63 1.85 -1.83
C ILE A 52 -3.40 1.19 -2.47
N HIS A 53 -2.49 0.66 -1.64
CA HIS A 53 -1.37 -0.14 -2.13
C HIS A 53 -1.86 -1.34 -2.95
N GLU A 54 -2.75 -2.18 -2.39
CA GLU A 54 -3.29 -3.35 -3.10
C GLU A 54 -4.09 -2.96 -4.36
N PHE A 55 -4.86 -1.87 -4.27
CA PHE A 55 -5.55 -1.34 -5.44
C PHE A 55 -4.57 -0.92 -6.55
N THR A 56 -3.37 -0.48 -6.20
CA THR A 56 -2.34 -0.12 -7.16
C THR A 56 -1.86 -1.34 -7.95
N HIS A 57 -1.70 -2.50 -7.29
CA HIS A 57 -1.40 -3.76 -7.98
C HIS A 57 -2.49 -4.13 -8.99
N ILE A 58 -3.76 -3.98 -8.61
CA ILE A 58 -4.91 -4.19 -9.52
C ILE A 58 -4.85 -3.24 -10.72
N LEU A 59 -4.61 -1.95 -10.47
CA LEU A 59 -4.54 -0.92 -11.51
C LEU A 59 -3.41 -1.20 -12.50
N ARG A 60 -2.22 -1.55 -11.99
CA ARG A 60 -1.05 -1.89 -12.78
C ARG A 60 -1.30 -3.10 -13.67
N ASP A 61 -1.86 -4.17 -13.12
CA ASP A 61 -2.23 -5.35 -13.91
C ASP A 61 -3.31 -5.04 -14.97
N HIS A 62 -4.29 -4.19 -14.65
CA HIS A 62 -5.32 -3.77 -15.60
C HIS A 62 -4.72 -3.10 -16.85
N TYR A 63 -3.72 -2.24 -16.65
CA TYR A 63 -3.03 -1.54 -17.73
C TYR A 63 -1.80 -2.27 -18.27
N LYS A 64 -1.50 -3.47 -17.77
CA LYS A 64 -0.29 -4.26 -18.12
C LYS A 64 1.00 -3.47 -17.89
N ILE A 65 1.02 -2.69 -16.81
CA ILE A 65 2.17 -1.96 -16.29
C ILE A 65 2.80 -2.83 -15.20
N SER A 66 3.36 -3.98 -15.56
CA SER A 66 4.04 -4.84 -14.61
C SER A 66 5.48 -5.06 -15.04
N PHE A 67 6.39 -4.98 -14.07
CA PHE A 67 7.72 -5.51 -14.12
C PHE A 67 7.67 -7.03 -14.02
N ASP A 68 8.77 -7.67 -14.41
CA ASP A 68 8.97 -9.08 -14.14
C ASP A 68 9.16 -9.28 -12.63
N TRP A 69 8.15 -9.84 -11.95
CA TRP A 69 8.15 -10.03 -10.50
C TRP A 69 9.36 -10.82 -10.01
N ALA A 70 9.89 -11.74 -10.83
CA ALA A 70 11.05 -12.56 -10.49
C ALA A 70 12.33 -11.74 -10.33
N THR A 71 12.43 -10.60 -11.03
CA THR A 71 13.65 -9.77 -11.06
C THR A 71 13.44 -8.37 -10.52
N LYS A 72 12.18 -7.95 -10.36
CA LYS A 72 11.79 -6.58 -10.02
C LYS A 72 10.67 -6.51 -8.97
N GLY A 73 10.42 -7.58 -8.23
CA GLY A 73 9.38 -7.61 -7.20
C GLY A 73 9.50 -6.49 -6.16
N ALA A 74 10.70 -6.16 -5.68
CA ALA A 74 10.86 -5.04 -4.74
C ALA A 74 10.54 -3.68 -5.39
N SER A 75 10.78 -3.54 -6.69
CA SER A 75 10.42 -2.33 -7.45
C SER A 75 8.92 -2.21 -7.68
N GLU A 76 8.22 -3.34 -7.83
CA GLU A 76 6.75 -3.38 -7.85
C GLU A 76 6.17 -2.85 -6.54
N GLU A 77 6.64 -3.38 -5.41
CA GLU A 77 6.20 -2.95 -4.08
C GLU A 77 6.51 -1.48 -3.82
N GLN A 78 7.70 -1.01 -4.19
CA GLN A 78 8.04 0.42 -4.09
C GLN A 78 7.13 1.29 -4.96
N SER A 79 6.83 0.87 -6.19
CA SER A 79 5.93 1.59 -7.08
C SER A 79 4.49 1.66 -6.55
N ALA A 80 4.01 0.59 -5.90
CA ALA A 80 2.70 0.59 -5.26
C ALA A 80 2.65 1.53 -4.04
N ASN A 81 3.73 1.56 -3.25
CA ASN A 81 3.88 2.47 -2.12
C ASN A 81 4.00 3.95 -2.56
N ASP A 82 4.70 4.23 -3.66
CA ASP A 82 4.79 5.57 -4.24
C ASP A 82 3.39 6.11 -4.63
N PHE A 83 2.56 5.26 -5.23
CA PHE A 83 1.17 5.59 -5.53
C PHE A 83 0.37 5.84 -4.26
N ALA A 84 0.40 4.91 -3.30
CA ALA A 84 -0.42 5.01 -2.09
C ALA A 84 -0.09 6.25 -1.26
N ILE A 85 1.20 6.53 -1.01
CA ILE A 85 1.61 7.72 -0.28
C ILE A 85 1.25 9.00 -1.03
N SER A 86 1.55 9.08 -2.33
CA SER A 86 1.29 10.30 -3.09
C SER A 86 -0.22 10.59 -3.23
N TYR A 87 -1.05 9.55 -3.34
CA TYR A 87 -2.51 9.64 -3.26
C TYR A 87 -2.97 10.25 -1.93
N TRP A 88 -2.52 9.70 -0.79
CA TRP A 88 -2.93 10.20 0.53
C TRP A 88 -2.42 11.61 0.81
N LYS A 89 -1.20 11.94 0.38
CA LYS A 89 -0.66 13.32 0.42
C LYS A 89 -1.53 14.27 -0.42
N HIS A 90 -1.93 13.84 -1.62
CA HIS A 90 -2.81 14.64 -2.48
C HIS A 90 -4.16 14.95 -1.82
N LEU A 91 -4.71 14.00 -1.06
CA LEU A 91 -5.95 14.21 -0.28
C LEU A 91 -5.73 15.00 1.02
N GLY A 92 -4.51 15.43 1.32
CA GLY A 92 -4.21 16.20 2.53
C GLY A 92 -4.25 15.38 3.82
N ALA A 93 -4.10 14.05 3.76
CA ALA A 93 -4.14 13.16 4.92
C ALA A 93 -2.84 13.17 5.76
N ASN A 94 -2.15 14.32 5.82
CA ASN A 94 -0.80 14.46 6.38
C ASN A 94 -0.69 13.94 7.82
N LYS A 95 -1.67 14.26 8.68
CA LYS A 95 -1.67 13.80 10.08
C LYS A 95 -1.66 12.27 10.19
N ASN A 96 -2.46 11.57 9.39
CA ASN A 96 -2.51 10.11 9.42
C ASN A 96 -1.20 9.51 8.87
N LEU A 97 -0.63 10.12 7.82
CA LEU A 97 0.65 9.69 7.27
C LEU A 97 1.82 9.91 8.25
N GLU A 98 1.81 11.01 9.00
CA GLU A 98 2.80 11.30 10.06
C GLU A 98 2.74 10.25 11.19
N ILE A 99 1.53 9.86 11.60
CA ILE A 99 1.35 8.78 12.59
C ILE A 99 1.82 7.44 12.02
N LEU A 100 1.48 7.15 10.76
CA LEU A 100 1.88 5.93 10.07
C LEU A 100 3.40 5.82 10.00
N ILE A 101 4.08 6.86 9.52
CA ILE A 101 5.54 6.83 9.35
C ILE A 101 6.26 6.74 10.69
N SER A 102 5.78 7.45 11.71
CA SER A 102 6.38 7.38 13.05
C SER A 102 6.32 5.96 13.63
N ASN A 103 5.21 5.25 13.44
CA ASN A 103 5.09 3.86 13.85
C ASN A 103 5.99 2.93 13.03
N ILE A 104 6.05 3.13 11.71
CA ILE A 104 6.93 2.37 10.82
C ILE A 104 8.39 2.54 11.20
N GLU A 105 8.85 3.76 11.44
CA GLU A 105 10.23 4.03 11.85
C GLU A 105 10.56 3.35 13.17
N ARG A 106 9.66 3.42 14.17
CA ARG A 106 9.82 2.71 15.44
C ARG A 106 9.92 1.19 15.25
N ILE A 107 9.16 0.61 14.33
CA ILE A 107 9.23 -0.83 14.05
C ILE A 107 10.56 -1.16 13.36
N LEU A 108 10.97 -0.37 12.36
CA LEU A 108 12.22 -0.56 11.63
C LEU A 108 13.45 -0.44 12.53
N ASP A 109 13.42 0.40 13.57
CA ASP A 109 14.52 0.51 14.56
C ASP A 109 14.78 -0.82 15.30
N ASN A 110 13.81 -1.72 15.33
CA ASN A 110 13.90 -3.04 15.97
C ASN A 110 14.15 -4.19 14.98
N ILE A 111 14.20 -3.93 13.67
CA ILE A 111 14.42 -4.94 12.64
C ILE A 111 15.83 -4.73 12.05
N PRO A 112 16.74 -5.72 12.16
CA PRO A 112 18.05 -5.63 11.53
C PRO A 112 17.93 -5.44 10.02
N SER A 113 18.64 -4.45 9.47
CA SER A 113 18.65 -4.27 8.03
C SER A 113 19.37 -5.44 7.35
N PRO A 114 18.71 -6.14 6.40
CA PRO A 114 19.37 -7.18 5.60
C PRO A 114 20.27 -6.57 4.51
N VAL A 115 20.22 -5.26 4.27
CA VAL A 115 20.96 -4.58 3.21
C VAL A 115 22.37 -4.23 3.69
N PRO A 116 23.44 -4.72 3.03
CA PRO A 116 24.80 -4.36 3.39
C PRO A 116 25.09 -2.86 3.19
N ASN A 117 25.98 -2.31 4.02
CA ASN A 117 26.39 -0.91 3.93
C ASN A 117 26.88 -0.53 2.53
N GLY A 118 26.37 0.58 2.00
CA GLY A 118 26.75 1.12 0.69
C GLY A 118 26.08 0.46 -0.51
N ILE A 119 25.19 -0.52 -0.30
CA ILE A 119 24.34 -1.10 -1.35
C ILE A 119 23.01 -0.36 -1.39
N ASP A 120 22.52 -0.06 -2.60
CA ASP A 120 21.19 0.49 -2.77
C ASP A 120 20.10 -0.51 -2.33
N PHE A 121 19.11 -0.01 -1.61
CA PHE A 121 18.03 -0.82 -1.03
C PHE A 121 17.24 -1.58 -2.10
N LEU A 122 16.83 -0.91 -3.20
CA LEU A 122 16.02 -1.56 -4.23
C LEU A 122 16.85 -2.55 -5.03
N ASP A 123 18.10 -2.21 -5.35
CA ASP A 123 18.98 -3.14 -6.06
C ASP A 123 19.22 -4.42 -5.25
N TYR A 124 19.47 -4.29 -3.94
CA TYR A 124 19.59 -5.44 -3.05
C TYR A 124 18.30 -6.25 -3.00
N CYS A 125 17.17 -5.61 -2.71
CA CYS A 125 15.91 -6.31 -2.51
C CYS A 125 15.38 -6.96 -3.78
N ASN A 126 15.61 -6.38 -4.96
CA ASN A 126 15.27 -7.01 -6.24
C ASN A 126 16.12 -8.27 -6.48
N LYS A 127 17.43 -8.19 -6.23
CA LYS A 127 18.35 -9.32 -6.42
C LYS A 127 18.04 -10.49 -5.49
N HIS A 128 17.59 -10.18 -4.27
CA HIS A 128 17.32 -11.15 -3.21
C HIS A 128 15.82 -11.40 -2.99
N PHE A 129 14.94 -11.02 -3.93
CA PHE A 129 13.50 -10.97 -3.69
C PHE A 129 12.88 -12.32 -3.27
N SER A 130 13.35 -13.43 -3.87
CA SER A 130 12.92 -14.79 -3.48
C SER A 130 13.38 -15.22 -2.09
N GLU A 131 14.41 -14.56 -1.54
CA GLU A 131 14.93 -14.80 -0.18
C GLU A 131 14.22 -13.93 0.86
N LEU A 132 13.56 -12.83 0.43
CA LEU A 132 12.78 -11.92 1.29
C LEU A 132 11.38 -12.45 1.64
N GLN A 133 11.20 -13.77 1.69
CA GLN A 133 9.90 -14.41 1.93
C GLN A 133 9.63 -14.71 3.41
N THR A 134 10.61 -14.50 4.30
CA THR A 134 10.38 -14.52 5.75
C THR A 134 9.58 -13.29 6.17
N VAL A 135 8.75 -13.41 7.22
CA VAL A 135 7.91 -12.32 7.73
C VAL A 135 8.75 -11.08 8.06
N GLU A 136 9.88 -11.24 8.75
CA GLU A 136 10.76 -10.14 9.15
C GLU A 136 11.38 -9.43 7.95
N ALA A 137 11.93 -10.19 7.00
CA ALA A 137 12.55 -9.62 5.79
C ALA A 137 11.52 -8.92 4.88
N TYR A 138 10.32 -9.49 4.74
CA TYR A 138 9.25 -8.86 3.98
C TYR A 138 8.71 -7.61 4.67
N THR A 139 8.60 -7.64 6.00
CA THR A 139 8.25 -6.47 6.81
C THR A 139 9.27 -5.36 6.61
N PHE A 140 10.57 -5.68 6.64
CA PHE A 140 11.64 -4.71 6.36
C PHE A 140 11.49 -4.09 4.97
N LEU A 141 11.28 -4.91 3.92
CA LEU A 141 11.07 -4.44 2.54
C LEU A 141 9.86 -3.51 2.45
N GLN A 142 8.70 -3.94 2.96
CA GLN A 142 7.46 -3.18 2.88
C GLN A 142 7.60 -1.83 3.60
N PHE A 143 8.00 -1.85 4.87
CA PHE A 143 8.08 -0.65 5.70
C PHE A 143 9.16 0.32 5.23
N THR A 144 10.30 -0.19 4.74
CA THR A 144 11.32 0.67 4.12
C THR A 144 10.80 1.30 2.83
N SER A 145 10.03 0.57 2.03
CA SER A 145 9.40 1.12 0.81
C SER A 145 8.40 2.23 1.14
N VAL A 146 7.54 2.04 2.14
CA VAL A 146 6.63 3.09 2.65
C VAL A 146 7.41 4.31 3.11
N LYS A 147 8.50 4.11 3.88
CA LYS A 147 9.37 5.19 4.35
C LYS A 147 9.98 5.98 3.20
N ASN A 148 10.54 5.29 2.20
CA ASN A 148 11.09 5.93 1.01
C ASN A 148 10.03 6.76 0.26
N SER A 149 8.83 6.22 0.07
CA SER A 149 7.72 6.93 -0.56
C SER A 149 7.25 8.13 0.27
N PHE A 150 7.23 8.02 1.60
CA PHE A 150 6.89 9.12 2.51
C PHE A 150 7.87 10.29 2.37
N TYR A 151 9.16 10.04 2.26
CA TYR A 151 10.16 11.10 2.10
C TYR A 151 10.37 11.54 0.63
N SER A 152 9.77 10.84 -0.33
CA SER A 152 9.77 11.25 -1.73
C SER A 152 9.07 12.61 -1.94
N THR A 153 9.65 13.42 -2.82
CA THR A 153 9.10 14.72 -3.25
C THR A 153 8.14 14.60 -4.43
N LYS A 154 7.94 13.39 -4.98
CA LYS A 154 7.05 13.17 -6.12
C LYS A 154 5.60 13.49 -5.74
N SER A 155 4.96 14.30 -6.56
CA SER A 155 3.52 14.54 -6.54
C SER A 155 2.73 13.35 -7.07
N PHE A 156 1.44 13.28 -6.76
CA PHE A 156 0.56 12.24 -7.29
C PHE A 156 0.51 12.25 -8.83
N GLU A 157 0.55 13.44 -9.45
CA GLU A 157 0.58 13.56 -10.91
C GLU A 157 1.87 12.98 -11.51
N GLU A 158 3.01 13.19 -10.87
CA GLU A 158 4.30 12.60 -11.31
C GLU A 158 4.28 11.08 -11.20
N VAL A 159 3.73 10.54 -10.10
CA VAL A 159 3.60 9.09 -9.95
C VAL A 159 2.66 8.50 -11.00
N LEU A 160 1.55 9.15 -11.33
CA LEU A 160 0.68 8.71 -12.43
C LEU A 160 1.38 8.75 -13.80
N LYS A 161 2.29 9.71 -14.02
CA LYS A 161 3.11 9.76 -15.24
C LYS A 161 4.11 8.62 -15.31
N ASP A 162 4.68 8.19 -14.18
CA ASP A 162 5.54 6.99 -14.11
C ASP A 162 4.77 5.73 -14.52
N PHE A 163 3.44 5.73 -14.34
CA PHE A 163 2.54 4.65 -14.77
C PHE A 163 2.15 4.79 -16.25
N GLY A 164 2.69 5.78 -16.96
CA GLY A 164 2.44 6.01 -18.39
C GLY A 164 1.17 6.82 -18.68
N PHE A 165 0.45 7.31 -17.66
CA PHE A 165 -0.69 8.18 -17.87
C PHE A 165 -0.23 9.59 -18.27
N LYS A 166 -0.73 10.09 -19.39
CA LYS A 166 -0.34 11.38 -19.98
C LYS A 166 -1.56 12.25 -20.22
N ASN A 167 -1.34 13.57 -20.33
CA ASN A 167 -2.39 14.55 -20.60
C ASN A 167 -3.54 14.52 -19.57
N LEU A 168 -3.19 14.30 -18.30
CA LEU A 168 -4.15 14.27 -17.21
C LEU A 168 -4.84 15.63 -17.08
N PRO A 169 -6.17 15.68 -16.92
CA PRO A 169 -6.85 16.93 -16.64
C PRO A 169 -6.35 17.49 -15.30
N LYS A 170 -6.44 18.81 -15.14
CA LYS A 170 -6.06 19.44 -13.87
C LYS A 170 -6.95 18.89 -12.76
N LEU A 171 -6.33 18.31 -11.76
CA LEU A 171 -7.01 17.75 -10.62
C LEU A 171 -7.39 18.89 -9.66
N GLU A 172 -8.67 19.22 -9.59
CA GLU A 172 -9.19 20.12 -8.57
C GLU A 172 -9.11 19.45 -7.20
N ALA A 173 -8.97 20.24 -6.14
CA ALA A 173 -8.96 19.73 -4.77
C ALA A 173 -10.28 19.00 -4.50
N LEU A 174 -10.24 17.66 -4.44
CA LEU A 174 -11.39 16.89 -4.02
C LEU A 174 -11.48 16.94 -2.51
N ASN A 175 -12.58 17.50 -2.00
CA ASN A 175 -12.88 17.50 -0.58
C ASN A 175 -13.50 16.14 -0.18
N LEU A 176 -12.75 15.06 -0.39
CA LEU A 176 -13.14 13.73 0.04
C LEU A 176 -12.97 13.67 1.56
N LYS A 177 -14.07 13.47 2.28
CA LYS A 177 -13.98 13.24 3.72
C LYS A 177 -13.18 11.96 3.97
N PRO A 178 -12.26 11.93 4.95
CA PRO A 178 -11.62 10.70 5.35
C PRO A 178 -12.72 9.72 5.80
N GLN A 179 -12.87 8.63 5.07
CA GLN A 179 -13.83 7.58 5.38
C GLN A 179 -13.10 6.41 6.00
N TYR A 180 -13.71 5.82 7.04
CA TYR A 180 -13.18 4.68 7.78
C TYR A 180 -13.71 3.33 7.25
N ASP A 181 -14.61 3.38 6.26
CA ASP A 181 -15.11 2.18 5.60
C ASP A 181 -14.14 1.73 4.48
N PRO A 182 -13.61 0.48 4.54
CA PRO A 182 -12.64 -0.02 3.57
C PRO A 182 -13.10 0.04 2.11
N GLN A 183 -14.36 -0.28 1.82
CA GLN A 183 -14.88 -0.24 0.44
C GLN A 183 -14.90 1.20 -0.09
N SER A 184 -15.35 2.14 0.73
CA SER A 184 -15.43 3.56 0.38
C SER A 184 -14.06 4.18 0.07
N ILE A 185 -12.98 3.68 0.68
CA ILE A 185 -11.59 4.11 0.36
C ILE A 185 -11.25 3.79 -1.09
N ILE A 186 -11.56 2.57 -1.53
CA ILE A 186 -11.33 2.12 -2.90
C ILE A 186 -12.22 2.88 -3.89
N ASP A 187 -13.50 3.05 -3.58
CA ASP A 187 -14.43 3.75 -4.46
C ASP A 187 -14.06 5.24 -4.62
N ASN A 188 -13.53 5.87 -3.57
CA ASN A 188 -13.00 7.23 -3.65
C ASN A 188 -11.77 7.33 -4.55
N CYS A 189 -10.84 6.37 -4.46
CA CYS A 189 -9.67 6.31 -5.33
C CYS A 189 -10.09 6.13 -6.80
N ARG A 190 -11.03 5.19 -7.05
CA ARG A 190 -11.60 4.95 -8.38
C ARG A 190 -12.32 6.18 -8.92
N TYR A 191 -13.09 6.88 -8.09
CA TYR A 191 -13.76 8.13 -8.46
C TYR A 191 -12.75 9.20 -8.86
N LEU A 192 -11.69 9.39 -8.06
CA LEU A 192 -10.62 10.33 -8.35
C LEU A 192 -9.93 10.00 -9.68
N LEU A 193 -9.54 8.75 -9.90
CA LEU A 193 -8.94 8.30 -11.16
C LEU A 193 -9.90 8.49 -12.35
N GLY A 194 -11.20 8.26 -12.15
CA GLY A 194 -12.22 8.55 -13.17
C GLY A 194 -12.28 10.03 -13.55
N LYS A 195 -12.07 10.95 -12.61
CA LYS A 195 -11.94 12.40 -12.91
C LYS A 195 -10.69 12.74 -13.72
N LEU A 196 -9.69 11.87 -13.67
CA LEU A 196 -8.47 11.94 -14.45
C LEU A 196 -8.57 11.23 -15.81
N ASN A 197 -9.75 10.73 -16.18
CA ASN A 197 -9.97 9.87 -17.35
C ASN A 197 -9.15 8.56 -17.31
N ILE A 198 -8.82 8.08 -16.11
CA ILE A 198 -8.20 6.79 -15.89
C ILE A 198 -9.32 5.80 -15.57
N GLU A 199 -9.50 4.82 -16.45
CA GLU A 199 -10.44 3.73 -16.26
C GLU A 199 -9.93 2.77 -15.18
N THR A 200 -10.84 2.25 -14.35
CA THR A 200 -10.49 1.32 -13.28
C THR A 200 -11.43 0.12 -13.30
N PRO A 201 -10.93 -1.10 -13.01
CA PRO A 201 -11.80 -2.24 -12.82
C PRO A 201 -12.72 -2.01 -11.62
N LYS A 202 -13.81 -2.78 -11.55
CA LYS A 202 -14.61 -2.87 -10.32
C LYS A 202 -13.83 -3.68 -9.30
N VAL A 203 -13.80 -3.19 -8.06
CA VAL A 203 -13.08 -3.79 -6.95
C VAL A 203 -13.99 -3.92 -5.74
N GLU A 204 -14.02 -5.10 -5.16
CA GLU A 204 -14.72 -5.41 -3.91
C GLU A 204 -13.71 -5.62 -2.78
N VAL A 205 -13.92 -4.99 -1.63
CA VAL A 205 -13.11 -5.20 -0.43
C VAL A 205 -13.76 -6.28 0.43
N ILE A 206 -13.04 -7.38 0.62
CA ILE A 206 -13.45 -8.53 1.42
C ILE A 206 -12.81 -8.44 2.80
N ILE A 207 -13.64 -8.36 3.84
CA ILE A 207 -13.20 -8.37 5.23
C ILE A 207 -13.03 -9.81 5.70
N CYS A 208 -11.88 -10.10 6.31
CA CYS A 208 -11.55 -11.43 6.81
C CYS A 208 -11.20 -11.41 8.31
N ASP A 209 -11.30 -12.58 8.94
CA ASP A 209 -10.90 -12.83 10.32
C ASP A 209 -9.41 -13.12 10.48
N ASN A 210 -8.65 -13.22 9.39
CA ASN A 210 -7.20 -13.39 9.41
C ASN A 210 -6.48 -12.04 9.30
N LEU A 211 -5.73 -11.58 10.31
CA LEU A 211 -5.01 -10.30 10.25
C LEU A 211 -3.87 -10.27 9.24
N PHE A 212 -3.32 -11.42 8.87
CA PHE A 212 -2.20 -11.49 7.94
C PHE A 212 -2.66 -11.51 6.48
N ILE A 213 -3.97 -11.56 6.22
CA ILE A 213 -4.46 -11.47 4.85
C ILE A 213 -4.44 -10.01 4.40
N GLN A 214 -3.52 -9.74 3.49
CA GLN A 214 -3.59 -8.60 2.60
C GLN A 214 -3.17 -9.04 1.21
N ARG A 215 -4.11 -8.98 0.25
CA ARG A 215 -3.79 -9.20 -1.16
C ARG A 215 -4.86 -8.69 -2.09
N ALA A 216 -4.42 -8.27 -3.27
CA ALA A 216 -5.25 -8.12 -4.46
C ALA A 216 -5.40 -9.42 -5.26
N GLU A 217 -6.59 -9.64 -5.83
CA GLU A 217 -6.91 -10.69 -6.81
C GLU A 217 -7.55 -10.10 -8.07
#